data_AF-A0A8X8XH43-F1
#
_entry.id   AF-A0A8X8XH43-F1
#
_cell.length_a   1.000
_cell.length_b   1.000
_cell.length_c   1.000
_cell.angle_alpha   90.00
_cell.angle_beta   90.00
_cell.angle_gamma   90.00
#
_symmetry.space_group_name_H-M   'P 1'
#
loop_
_entity.id
_entity.type
_entity.pdbx_description
1 polymer ?
#
loop_
_entity_poly.entity_id
_entity_poly.type
_entity_poly.pdbx_seq_one_letter_code
_entity_poly.pdbx_strand_id
1 'polypeptide(L)'
;MSAGGAFGGNRGARPVPPEKGVFPLDHMHLCDLEKKEYINCLKNEGHKSDKCRQFSKKYLECRMEKNLMAKQDMSELGFRKGDELQAPLSED
;
A
#
# COMPACT_ATOMS: atom_id res chain seq x y z
N MET A 1 -16.47 -36.46 22.49
CA MET A 1 -17.64 -35.82 21.83
C MET A 1 -17.70 -34.40 22.40
N SER A 2 -17.64 -33.27 21.70
CA SER A 2 -17.70 -32.87 20.29
C SER A 2 -17.11 -31.44 20.24
N ALA A 3 -16.13 -31.10 19.40
CA ALA A 3 -16.21 -30.71 17.99
C ALA A 3 -16.89 -29.35 17.72
N GLY A 4 -16.10 -28.38 17.23
CA GLY A 4 -16.52 -27.41 16.21
C GLY A 4 -16.86 -25.99 16.68
N GLY A 5 -16.15 -24.99 16.12
CA GLY A 5 -16.68 -23.62 16.12
C GLY A 5 -15.71 -22.43 16.16
N ALA A 6 -14.44 -22.58 15.76
CA ALA A 6 -13.71 -21.43 15.24
C ALA A 6 -14.45 -20.94 13.98
N PHE A 7 -14.64 -19.63 13.84
CA PHE A 7 -15.28 -18.95 12.70
C PHE A 7 -16.84 -18.97 12.66
N GLY A 8 -17.45 -17.82 13.01
CA GLY A 8 -18.78 -17.42 12.52
C GLY A 8 -19.92 -17.42 13.55
N GLY A 9 -20.07 -16.33 14.31
CA GLY A 9 -21.26 -16.12 15.16
C GLY A 9 -21.51 -14.66 15.51
N ASN A 10 -22.66 -14.15 15.07
CA ASN A 10 -23.37 -12.91 15.41
C ASN A 10 -22.74 -11.55 15.01
N ARG A 11 -23.10 -11.08 13.81
CA ARG A 11 -22.94 -9.71 13.30
C ARG A 11 -23.83 -8.71 14.06
N GLY A 12 -23.58 -8.55 15.38
CA GLY A 12 -24.38 -7.71 16.27
C GLY A 12 -23.60 -6.59 16.96
N ALA A 13 -22.29 -6.47 16.75
CA ALA A 13 -21.52 -5.34 17.21
C ALA A 13 -21.31 -4.38 16.05
N ARG A 14 -21.61 -3.09 16.27
CA ARG A 14 -21.23 -1.99 15.38
C ARG A 14 -19.82 -2.28 14.87
N PRO A 15 -19.55 -2.26 13.55
CA PRO A 15 -18.22 -2.49 13.04
C PRO A 15 -17.29 -1.53 13.78
N VAL A 16 -16.46 -2.07 14.68
CA VAL A 16 -15.43 -1.28 15.32
C VAL A 16 -14.53 -0.86 14.17
N PRO A 17 -14.48 0.44 13.83
CA PRO A 17 -13.60 0.89 12.78
C PRO A 17 -12.20 0.44 13.19
N PRO A 18 -11.47 -0.31 12.33
CA PRO A 18 -10.11 -0.71 12.65
C PRO A 18 -9.32 0.55 13.00
N GLU A 19 -8.55 0.52 14.09
CA GLU A 19 -7.87 1.69 14.65
C GLU A 19 -6.93 2.39 13.66
N LYS A 20 -6.57 1.72 12.56
CA LYS A 20 -5.74 2.25 11.48
C LYS A 20 -6.47 2.38 10.13
N GLY A 21 -7.80 2.34 10.16
CA GLY A 21 -8.67 2.41 8.98
C GLY A 21 -8.58 1.16 8.10
N VAL A 22 -9.69 0.81 7.46
CA VAL A 22 -9.60 0.10 6.17
C VAL A 22 -8.85 1.09 5.29
N PHE A 23 -7.63 0.73 4.88
CA PHE A 23 -6.87 1.50 3.91
C PHE A 23 -7.84 1.92 2.82
N PRO A 24 -8.16 3.22 2.67
CA PRO A 24 -9.15 3.64 1.69
C PRO A 24 -8.64 3.11 0.37
N LEU A 25 -9.35 2.11 -0.18
CA LEU A 25 -9.18 1.71 -1.57
C LEU A 25 -9.33 3.02 -2.32
N ASP A 26 -8.25 3.45 -2.95
CA ASP A 26 -8.10 4.74 -3.60
C ASP A 26 -9.31 4.97 -4.53
N HIS A 27 -10.36 5.60 -4.02
CA HIS A 27 -11.68 5.57 -4.67
C HIS A 27 -11.72 6.50 -5.87
N MET A 28 -10.78 7.45 -5.94
CA MET A 28 -10.73 8.49 -6.97
C MET A 28 -9.57 8.29 -7.95
N HIS A 29 -8.84 7.18 -7.86
CA HIS A 29 -7.78 6.83 -8.81
C HIS A 29 -6.73 7.95 -8.97
N LEU A 30 -6.50 8.73 -7.90
CA LEU A 30 -5.70 9.96 -7.98
C LEU A 30 -4.20 9.67 -8.14
N CYS A 31 -3.77 8.49 -7.70
CA CYS A 31 -2.39 8.01 -7.78
C CYS A 31 -2.30 6.70 -8.59
N ASP A 32 -3.19 6.53 -9.58
CA ASP A 32 -3.22 5.30 -10.39
C ASP A 32 -2.00 5.17 -11.32
N LEU A 33 -1.33 6.27 -11.67
CA LEU A 33 -0.12 6.23 -12.51
C LEU A 33 1.02 5.54 -11.76
N GLU A 34 1.34 6.00 -10.56
CA GLU A 34 2.40 5.45 -9.71
C GLU A 34 2.07 4.01 -9.29
N LYS A 35 0.79 3.73 -9.06
CA LYS A 35 0.30 2.37 -8.79
C LYS A 35 0.49 1.44 -9.97
N LYS A 36 0.19 1.88 -11.19
CA LYS A 36 0.39 1.07 -12.42
C LYS A 36 1.87 0.74 -12.59
N GLU A 37 2.75 1.71 -12.37
CA GLU A 37 4.20 1.50 -12.40
C GLU A 37 4.66 0.47 -11.36
N TYR A 38 4.15 0.58 -10.13
CA TYR A 38 4.44 -0.41 -9.08
C TYR A 38 3.95 -1.80 -9.45
N ILE A 39 2.74 -1.93 -9.99
CA ILE A 39 2.17 -3.21 -10.43
C ILE A 39 2.97 -3.77 -11.61
N ASN A 40 3.39 -2.93 -12.55
CA ASN A 40 4.20 -3.33 -13.70
C ASN A 40 5.55 -3.89 -13.24
N CYS A 41 6.21 -3.19 -12.31
CA CYS A 41 7.44 -3.67 -11.68
C CYS A 41 7.23 -5.02 -10.99
N LEU A 42 6.15 -5.17 -10.20
CA LEU A 42 5.84 -6.45 -9.54
C LEU A 42 5.64 -7.58 -10.55
N LYS A 43 4.98 -7.32 -11.68
CA LYS A 43 4.79 -8.33 -12.73
C LYS A 43 6.13 -8.76 -13.34
N ASN A 44 7.02 -7.82 -13.61
CA ASN A 44 8.32 -8.09 -14.22
C ASN A 44 9.28 -8.82 -13.26
N GLU A 45 9.23 -8.49 -11.97
CA GLU A 45 10.12 -9.06 -10.95
C GLU A 45 9.57 -10.31 -10.26
N GLY A 46 8.39 -10.79 -10.66
CA GLY A 46 7.76 -11.99 -10.09
C GLY A 46 7.26 -11.77 -8.66
N HIS A 47 6.57 -10.65 -8.43
CA HIS A 47 5.99 -10.23 -7.15
C HIS A 47 7.01 -9.93 -6.03
N LYS A 48 8.28 -9.70 -6.37
CA LYS A 48 9.31 -9.28 -5.41
C LYS A 48 9.18 -7.79 -5.10
N SER A 49 8.53 -7.49 -3.99
CA SER A 49 8.25 -6.11 -3.57
C SER A 49 9.53 -5.33 -3.21
N ASP A 50 10.60 -6.01 -2.82
CA ASP A 50 11.87 -5.39 -2.43
C ASP A 50 12.51 -4.59 -3.57
N LYS A 51 12.47 -5.13 -4.78
CA LYS A 51 13.01 -4.46 -5.98
C LYS A 51 12.15 -3.29 -6.45
N CYS A 52 10.85 -3.36 -6.16
CA CYS A 52 9.88 -2.35 -6.55
C CYS A 52 9.64 -1.28 -5.47
N ARG A 53 10.47 -1.25 -4.42
CA ARG A 53 10.37 -0.28 -3.33
C ARG A 53 10.32 1.16 -3.82
N GLN A 54 11.07 1.48 -4.87
CA GLN A 54 11.08 2.83 -5.46
C GLN A 54 9.71 3.29 -5.94
N PHE A 55 8.99 2.41 -6.64
CA PHE A 55 7.64 2.72 -7.12
C PHE A 55 6.62 2.76 -5.98
N SER A 56 6.78 1.90 -4.97
CA SER A 56 5.92 1.93 -3.78
C SER A 56 6.09 3.22 -2.96
N LYS A 57 7.31 3.76 -2.89
CA LYS A 57 7.61 5.05 -2.26
C LYS A 57 6.87 6.18 -2.97
N LYS A 58 7.03 6.30 -4.29
CA LYS A 58 6.31 7.31 -5.10
C LYS A 58 4.79 7.21 -4.94
N TYR A 59 4.25 5.98 -4.92
CA TYR A 59 2.83 5.75 -4.72
C TYR A 59 2.33 6.25 -3.35
N LEU A 60 3.09 6.01 -2.28
CA LEU A 60 2.75 6.48 -0.94
C LEU A 60 2.91 8.00 -0.80
N GLU A 61 3.92 8.59 -1.44
CA GLU A 61 4.12 10.04 -1.49
C GLU A 61 2.90 10.72 -2.13
N CYS A 62 2.45 10.25 -3.29
CA CYS A 62 1.24 10.77 -3.94
C CYS A 62 0.01 10.68 -3.02
N ARG A 63 -0.16 9.57 -2.29
CA ARG A 63 -1.29 9.42 -1.35
C ARG A 63 -1.22 10.40 -0.18
N MET A 64 -0.02 10.72 0.32
CA MET A 64 0.15 11.72 1.38
C MET A 64 -0.11 13.14 0.85
N GLU A 65 0.35 13.47 -0.35
CA GLU A 65 0.11 14.77 -0.99
C GLU A 65 -1.38 15.02 -1.24
N LYS A 66 -2.11 13.99 -1.68
CA LYS A 66 -3.55 14.05 -1.94
C LYS A 66 -4.40 13.92 -0.68
N ASN A 67 -3.78 13.88 0.51
CA ASN A 67 -4.46 13.67 1.80
C ASN A 67 -5.31 12.38 1.82
N LEU A 68 -4.94 11.37 1.03
CA LEU A 68 -5.54 10.03 1.01
C LEU A 68 -4.94 9.12 2.10
N MET A 69 -3.87 9.60 2.74
CA MET A 69 -3.21 9.00 3.90
C MET A 69 -2.73 10.12 4.82
N ALA A 70 -2.67 9.86 6.13
CA ALA A 70 -2.04 10.78 7.06
C ALA A 70 -0.57 10.97 6.67
N LYS A 71 -0.07 12.21 6.74
CA LYS A 71 1.35 12.50 6.51
C LYS A 71 2.16 11.82 7.60
N GLN A 72 3.09 10.96 7.18
CA GLN A 72 3.96 10.18 8.06
C GLN A 72 5.37 10.20 7.46
N ASP A 73 6.38 10.06 8.32
CA ASP A 73 7.75 9.99 7.86
C ASP A 73 7.99 8.68 7.10
N MET A 74 8.67 8.79 5.95
CA MET A 74 8.98 7.63 5.10
C MET A 74 9.83 6.58 5.82
N SER A 75 10.57 7.01 6.83
CA SER A 75 11.35 6.13 7.70
C SER A 75 10.46 5.22 8.58
N GLU A 76 9.30 5.71 9.03
CA GLU A 76 8.31 4.95 9.81
C GLU A 76 7.58 3.93 8.95
N LEU A 77 7.39 4.26 7.66
CA LEU A 77 6.84 3.37 6.64
C LEU A 77 7.85 2.31 6.15
N GLY A 78 9.09 2.34 6.64
CA GLY A 78 10.13 1.35 6.33
C GLY A 78 11.00 1.68 5.12
N PHE A 79 10.90 2.89 4.55
CA PHE A 79 11.78 3.36 3.47
C PHE A 79 13.01 4.05 4.05
N ARG A 80 14.09 3.30 4.23
CA ARG A 80 15.39 3.86 4.64
C ARG A 80 16.12 4.40 3.41
N LYS A 81 16.92 5.47 3.59
CA LYS A 81 17.67 6.21 2.53
C LYS A 81 18.55 5.38 1.58
N GLY A 82 18.75 4.08 1.80
CA GLY A 82 19.53 3.20 0.93
C GLY A 82 18.82 2.76 -0.35
N ASP A 83 17.56 3.14 -0.52
CA ASP A 83 16.70 2.61 -1.58
C ASP A 83 16.74 3.47 -2.89
N GLU A 84 17.24 4.71 -2.88
CA GLU A 84 17.19 5.70 -3.98
C GLU A 84 17.89 5.36 -5.32
N LEU A 85 18.43 4.15 -5.50
CA LEU A 85 19.37 3.84 -6.60
C LEU A 85 18.75 3.38 -7.93
N GLN A 86 17.43 3.38 -8.13
CA GLN A 86 16.88 3.07 -9.46
C GLN A 86 15.58 3.80 -9.73
N ALA A 87 15.68 5.08 -10.09
CA ALA A 87 14.68 5.69 -10.95
C ALA A 87 14.96 5.21 -12.38
N PRO A 88 14.04 4.51 -13.07
CA PRO A 88 14.04 4.58 -14.51
C PRO A 88 13.57 5.99 -14.85
N LEU A 89 14.49 6.79 -15.39
CA LEU A 89 14.14 7.87 -16.28
C LEU A 89 13.41 7.23 -17.45
N SER A 90 12.08 7.33 -17.48
CA SER A 90 11.36 7.26 -18.74
C SER A 90 11.65 8.58 -19.46
N GLU A 91 12.74 8.62 -20.21
CA GLU A 91 12.91 9.54 -21.33
C GLU A 91 11.90 9.16 -22.42
N ASP A 92 11.30 10.19 -23.02
CA ASP A 92 10.27 10.19 -24.08
C ASP A 92 10.70 9.43 -25.35
#